data_AF-A0A645ETN3-F1
#
_entry.id   AF-A0A645ETN3-F1
#
_cell.length_a   1.000
_cell.length_b   1.000
_cell.length_c   1.000
_cell.angle_alpha   90.00
_cell.angle_beta   90.00
_cell.angle_gamma   90.00
#
_symmetry.space_group_name_H-M   'P 1'
#
loop_
_entity.id
_entity.type
_entity.pdbx_description
1 polymer ?
#
loop_
_entity_poly.entity_id
_entity_poly.type
_entity_poly.pdbx_seq_one_letter_code
_entity_poly.pdbx_strand_id
1 'polypeptide(L)'
;MYCSKCGEIILEDAKFCNKCGEPVPAVWDRDLSVIKDKKRFKALRKSYLSQKQYGMKWYLFLVYFAIPLAIIGNLFNPFGSMYETLSYGYSGLFTDANVIQTIESTSNIIWLLSIALAILLIFVWRSLFYFRKYAFRMYTIYLLANMFLICFCFYQSAVLSNDDLFRLVIRVYQGIYIAECLVMVLLNRRYFRRRSTFFIY
;
A
#
# COMPACT_ATOMS: atom_id res chain seq x y z
N MET A 1 15.28 -23.51 18.42
CA MET A 1 14.43 -24.59 17.82
C MET A 1 14.35 -24.39 16.32
N TYR A 2 14.11 -25.42 15.51
CA TYR A 2 14.05 -25.31 14.04
C TYR A 2 12.61 -25.24 13.53
N CYS A 3 12.37 -24.46 12.46
CA CYS A 3 11.05 -24.36 11.84
C CYS A 3 10.67 -25.67 11.13
N SER A 4 9.50 -26.21 11.46
CA SER A 4 8.97 -27.45 10.85
C SER A 4 8.70 -27.35 9.34
N LYS A 5 8.59 -26.13 8.80
CA LYS A 5 8.30 -25.90 7.38
C LYS A 5 9.54 -25.61 6.54
N CYS A 6 10.50 -24.86 7.08
CA CYS A 6 11.65 -24.39 6.30
C CYS A 6 13.02 -24.73 6.90
N GLY A 7 13.07 -25.44 8.03
CA GLY A 7 14.29 -25.92 8.66
C GLY A 7 15.19 -24.84 9.27
N GLU A 8 14.74 -23.58 9.37
CA GLU A 8 15.57 -22.48 9.88
C GLU A 8 15.59 -22.42 11.42
N ILE A 9 16.70 -21.97 12.00
CA ILE A 9 16.78 -21.67 13.44
C ILE A 9 15.82 -20.52 13.78
N ILE A 10 14.87 -20.83 14.64
CA ILE A 10 13.95 -19.89 15.26
C ILE A 10 14.64 -19.26 16.47
N LEU A 11 14.69 -17.92 16.48
CA LEU A 11 15.18 -17.10 17.58
C LEU A 11 14.34 -17.32 18.85
N GLU A 12 14.97 -17.20 20.02
CA GLU A 12 14.26 -17.30 21.30
C GLU A 12 13.14 -16.24 21.37
N ASP A 13 11.97 -16.63 21.90
CA ASP A 13 10.73 -15.87 21.96
C ASP A 13 10.05 -15.49 20.62
N ALA A 14 10.56 -15.96 19.47
CA ALA A 14 9.94 -15.68 18.18
C ALA A 14 8.60 -16.44 18.02
N LYS A 15 7.51 -15.68 17.86
CA LYS A 15 6.14 -16.21 17.63
C LYS A 15 5.91 -16.74 16.21
N PHE A 16 6.80 -16.39 15.28
CA PHE A 16 6.76 -16.79 13.88
C PHE A 16 8.19 -17.08 13.43
N CYS A 17 8.34 -17.98 12.45
CA CYS A 17 9.62 -18.26 11.85
C CYS A 17 10.13 -17.00 11.14
N ASN A 18 11.34 -16.58 11.50
CA ASN A 18 12.10 -15.47 10.92
C ASN A 18 12.36 -15.60 9.41
N LYS A 19 12.28 -16.80 8.84
CA LYS A 19 12.52 -17.04 7.40
C LYS A 19 11.24 -17.21 6.59
N CYS A 20 10.35 -18.10 7.00
CA CYS A 20 9.17 -18.46 6.20
C CYS A 20 7.85 -17.90 6.74
N GLY A 21 7.86 -17.27 7.92
CA GLY A 21 6.68 -16.68 8.55
C GLY A 21 5.67 -17.66 9.13
N GLU A 22 6.00 -18.95 9.15
CA GLU A 22 5.17 -19.97 9.78
C GLU A 22 5.00 -19.67 11.28
N PRO A 23 3.77 -19.68 11.83
CA PRO A 23 3.55 -19.52 13.26
C PRO A 23 4.29 -20.61 14.02
N VAL A 24 5.10 -20.18 14.97
CA VAL A 24 5.87 -21.06 15.82
C VAL A 24 4.99 -21.37 17.02
N PRO A 25 4.70 -22.65 17.31
CA PRO A 25 4.05 -23.02 18.57
C PRO A 25 5.03 -22.62 19.68
N ALA A 26 4.77 -21.46 20.28
CA ALA A 26 5.70 -20.81 21.18
C ALA A 26 6.01 -21.70 22.41
N VAL A 27 7.12 -21.34 23.05
CA VAL A 27 7.87 -21.92 24.19
C VAL A 27 7.00 -22.14 25.46
N TRP A 28 5.81 -22.73 25.33
CA TRP A 28 4.79 -22.83 26.38
C TRP A 28 4.82 -24.16 27.14
N ASP A 29 5.48 -25.19 26.62
CA ASP A 29 5.44 -26.53 27.22
C ASP A 29 6.18 -26.61 28.56
N ARG A 30 7.17 -25.74 28.82
CA ARG A 30 7.92 -25.79 30.09
C ARG A 30 7.15 -25.20 31.28
N ASP A 31 6.46 -24.07 31.14
CA ASP A 31 5.79 -23.42 32.27
C ASP A 31 4.35 -23.88 32.49
N LEU A 32 3.67 -24.39 31.47
CA LEU A 32 2.26 -24.86 31.59
C LEU A 32 2.12 -26.36 31.85
N SER A 33 3.18 -27.16 31.71
CA SER A 33 3.15 -28.60 32.02
C SER A 33 2.92 -28.91 33.50
N VAL A 34 3.10 -27.92 34.39
CA VAL A 34 2.80 -28.00 35.83
C VAL A 34 1.28 -28.02 36.09
N ILE A 35 0.46 -27.50 35.16
CA ILE A 35 -0.99 -27.45 35.31
C ILE A 35 -1.61 -28.82 34.93
N LYS A 36 -1.74 -29.71 35.91
CA LYS A 36 -2.34 -31.04 35.73
C LYS A 36 -3.83 -31.00 35.34
N ASP A 37 -4.51 -29.90 35.64
CA ASP A 37 -5.93 -29.75 35.33
C ASP A 37 -6.14 -29.33 33.87
N LYS A 38 -6.45 -30.33 33.02
CA LYS A 38 -6.76 -30.15 31.59
C LYS A 38 -7.83 -29.08 31.34
N LYS A 39 -8.80 -28.91 32.25
CA LYS A 39 -9.91 -27.96 32.06
C LYS A 39 -9.43 -26.53 32.32
N ARG A 40 -8.64 -26.33 33.37
CA ARG A 40 -7.99 -25.06 33.70
C ARG A 40 -6.94 -24.68 32.66
N PHE A 41 -6.16 -25.64 32.17
CA PHE A 41 -5.22 -25.45 31.05
C PHE A 41 -5.94 -25.00 29.77
N LYS A 42 -7.04 -25.66 29.39
CA LYS A 42 -7.82 -25.28 28.20
C LYS A 42 -8.44 -23.89 28.34
N ALA A 43 -8.89 -23.51 29.54
CA ALA A 43 -9.44 -22.19 29.83
C ALA A 43 -8.36 -21.08 29.81
N LEU A 44 -7.21 -21.30 30.45
CA LEU A 44 -6.07 -20.37 30.44
C LEU A 44 -5.46 -20.21 29.04
N ARG A 45 -5.28 -21.31 28.31
CA ARG A 45 -4.83 -21.29 26.92
C ARG A 45 -5.81 -20.51 26.05
N LYS A 46 -7.13 -20.72 26.24
CA LYS A 46 -8.18 -19.98 25.52
C LYS A 46 -8.22 -18.50 25.91
N SER A 47 -8.09 -18.16 27.19
CA SER A 47 -8.06 -16.77 27.64
C SER A 47 -6.82 -16.05 27.12
N TYR A 48 -5.65 -16.70 27.16
CA TYR A 48 -4.37 -16.16 26.69
C TYR A 48 -4.31 -16.02 25.16
N LEU A 49 -4.78 -17.02 24.41
CA LEU A 49 -4.98 -16.91 22.96
C LEU A 49 -5.99 -15.81 22.60
N SER A 50 -7.05 -15.64 23.41
CA SER A 50 -8.03 -14.57 23.21
C SER A 50 -7.51 -13.20 23.61
N GLN A 51 -6.50 -13.10 24.50
CA GLN A 51 -6.15 -11.85 25.16
C GLN A 51 -5.48 -10.83 24.23
N LYS A 52 -5.05 -11.22 23.02
CA LYS A 52 -4.49 -10.23 22.07
C LYS A 52 -4.49 -10.65 20.60
N GLN A 53 -5.54 -11.31 20.14
CA GLN A 53 -5.70 -11.56 18.71
C GLN A 53 -6.32 -10.31 18.04
N TYR A 54 -5.48 -9.34 17.68
CA TYR A 54 -5.94 -8.16 16.95
C TYR A 54 -6.47 -8.59 15.58
N GLY A 55 -7.72 -8.23 15.27
CA GLY A 55 -8.29 -8.48 13.95
C GLY A 55 -7.45 -7.86 12.83
N MET A 56 -7.25 -8.64 11.76
CA MET A 56 -6.46 -8.27 10.58
C MET A 56 -7.31 -7.74 9.42
N LYS A 57 -8.57 -7.36 9.66
CA LYS A 57 -9.53 -6.96 8.62
C LYS A 57 -8.99 -5.83 7.73
N TRP A 58 -8.40 -4.78 8.32
CA TRP A 58 -7.80 -3.68 7.55
C TRP A 58 -6.63 -4.14 6.69
N TYR A 59 -5.77 -5.01 7.23
CA TYR A 59 -4.66 -5.57 6.48
C TYR A 59 -5.14 -6.45 5.31
N LEU A 60 -6.17 -7.26 5.52
CA LEU A 60 -6.80 -8.04 4.46
C LEU A 60 -7.40 -7.11 3.38
N PHE A 61 -8.07 -6.04 3.77
CA PHE A 61 -8.54 -5.01 2.83
C PHE A 61 -7.39 -4.41 2.01
N LEU A 62 -6.27 -4.03 2.64
CA LEU A 62 -5.11 -3.49 1.92
C LEU A 62 -4.59 -4.46 0.88
N VAL A 63 -4.36 -5.72 1.27
CA VAL A 63 -3.72 -6.73 0.42
C VAL A 63 -4.66 -7.22 -0.67
N TYR A 64 -5.93 -7.47 -0.37
CA TYR A 64 -6.85 -8.06 -1.36
C TYR A 64 -7.60 -7.05 -2.21
N PHE A 65 -7.71 -5.79 -1.76
CA PHE A 65 -8.51 -4.78 -2.45
C PHE A 65 -7.74 -3.51 -2.78
N ALA A 66 -7.28 -2.77 -1.77
CA ALA A 66 -6.76 -1.42 -1.99
C ALA A 66 -5.49 -1.38 -2.86
N ILE A 67 -4.54 -2.27 -2.59
CA ILE A 67 -3.27 -2.31 -3.32
C ILE A 67 -3.47 -2.83 -4.75
N PRO A 68 -4.17 -3.96 -5.01
CA PRO A 68 -4.50 -4.38 -6.37
C PRO A 68 -5.24 -3.30 -7.17
N LEU A 69 -6.22 -2.63 -6.56
CA LEU A 69 -6.97 -1.56 -7.22
C LEU A 69 -6.05 -0.39 -7.58
N ALA A 70 -5.12 -0.01 -6.70
CA ALA A 70 -4.14 1.03 -6.98
C ALA A 70 -3.13 0.62 -8.07
N ILE A 71 -2.75 -0.66 -8.17
CA ILE A 71 -1.91 -1.17 -9.27
C ILE A 71 -2.65 -0.98 -10.60
N ILE A 72 -3.91 -1.43 -10.67
CA ILE A 72 -4.76 -1.26 -11.86
C ILE A 72 -4.90 0.24 -12.17
N GLY A 73 -5.22 1.07 -11.17
CA GLY A 73 -5.35 2.51 -11.34
C GLY A 73 -4.10 3.15 -11.93
N ASN A 74 -2.91 2.83 -11.43
CA ASN A 74 -1.65 3.38 -11.97
C ASN A 74 -1.36 2.94 -13.42
N LEU A 75 -1.84 1.77 -13.83
CA LEU A 75 -1.70 1.27 -15.20
C LEU A 75 -2.74 1.86 -16.16
N PHE A 76 -3.96 2.13 -15.69
CA PHE A 76 -5.08 2.60 -16.53
C PHE A 76 -5.18 4.13 -16.64
N ASN A 77 -4.87 4.87 -15.57
CA ASN A 77 -4.95 6.34 -15.54
C ASN A 77 -4.24 7.02 -16.74
N PRO A 78 -3.07 6.53 -17.21
CA PRO A 78 -2.38 7.12 -18.36
C PRO A 78 -3.10 6.97 -19.72
N PHE A 79 -3.94 5.94 -19.88
CA PHE A 79 -4.72 5.77 -21.10
C PHE A 79 -5.81 6.84 -21.23
N GLY A 80 -6.38 7.29 -20.10
CA GLY A 80 -7.30 8.42 -20.07
C GLY A 80 -6.65 9.71 -20.55
N SER A 81 -5.45 10.03 -20.04
CA SER A 81 -4.69 11.21 -20.46
C SER A 81 -4.24 11.17 -21.93
N MET A 82 -3.99 9.97 -22.48
CA MET A 82 -3.65 9.81 -23.90
C MET A 82 -4.86 10.10 -24.79
N TYR A 83 -6.05 9.59 -24.42
CA TYR A 83 -7.31 9.91 -25.10
C TYR A 83 -7.61 11.41 -25.05
N GLU A 84 -7.41 12.03 -23.89
CA GLU A 84 -7.58 13.47 -23.70
C GLU A 84 -6.60 14.27 -24.57
N THR A 85 -5.31 13.92 -24.62
CA THR A 85 -4.32 14.59 -25.47
C THR A 85 -4.68 14.50 -26.96
N LEU A 86 -5.13 13.32 -27.42
CA LEU A 86 -5.64 13.12 -28.78
C LEU A 86 -6.90 13.95 -29.05
N SER A 87 -7.81 14.05 -28.08
CA SER A 87 -9.03 14.84 -28.16
C SER A 87 -8.75 16.35 -28.16
N TYR A 88 -7.76 16.82 -27.40
CA TYR A 88 -7.35 18.22 -27.34
C TYR A 88 -6.64 18.69 -28.61
N GLY A 89 -5.80 17.82 -29.20
CA GLY A 89 -5.21 18.08 -30.52
C GLY A 89 -6.26 18.21 -31.63
N TYR A 90 -7.39 17.51 -31.50
CA TYR A 90 -8.48 17.56 -32.48
C TYR A 90 -9.46 18.73 -32.25
N SER A 91 -9.61 19.21 -31.01
CA SER A 91 -10.58 20.26 -30.63
C SER A 91 -10.03 21.68 -30.69
N GLY A 92 -8.73 21.87 -30.93
CA GLY A 92 -8.11 23.20 -31.06
C GLY A 92 -7.99 23.96 -29.73
N LEU A 93 -8.11 23.27 -28.59
CA LEU A 93 -8.04 23.86 -27.24
C LEU A 93 -6.65 24.45 -26.92
N PHE A 94 -5.61 23.97 -27.62
CA PHE A 94 -4.25 24.49 -27.57
C PHE A 94 -3.79 24.83 -29.00
N THR A 95 -3.46 26.09 -29.26
CA THR A 95 -3.04 26.56 -30.61
C THR A 95 -1.54 26.80 -30.73
N ASP A 96 -0.81 26.85 -29.61
CA ASP A 96 0.63 27.06 -29.59
C ASP A 96 1.37 25.71 -29.62
N ALA A 97 2.12 25.47 -30.69
CA ALA A 97 2.90 24.25 -30.90
C ALA A 97 3.90 23.97 -29.75
N ASN A 98 4.45 25.02 -29.12
CA ASN A 98 5.37 24.85 -27.99
C ASN A 98 4.63 24.35 -26.74
N VAL A 99 3.38 24.78 -26.54
CA VAL A 99 2.53 24.33 -25.44
C VAL A 99 2.13 22.87 -25.64
N ILE A 100 1.78 22.49 -26.87
CA ILE A 100 1.45 21.09 -27.23
C ILE A 100 2.66 20.18 -26.97
N GLN A 101 3.85 20.55 -27.47
CA GLN A 101 5.07 19.77 -27.25
C GLN A 101 5.44 19.64 -25.76
N THR A 102 5.19 20.69 -24.97
CA THR A 102 5.40 20.67 -23.52
C THR A 102 4.40 19.73 -22.82
N ILE A 103 3.14 19.73 -23.23
CA ILE A 103 2.11 18.81 -22.71
C ILE A 103 2.47 17.36 -23.04
N GLU A 104 2.86 17.07 -24.28
CA GLU A 104 3.22 15.71 -24.71
C GLU A 104 4.43 15.16 -23.95
N SER A 105 5.51 15.94 -23.86
CA SER A 105 6.74 15.52 -23.17
C SER A 105 6.50 15.29 -21.68
N THR A 106 5.75 16.18 -21.02
CA THR A 106 5.44 16.04 -19.60
C THR A 106 4.48 14.88 -19.32
N SER A 107 3.51 14.64 -20.19
CA SER A 107 2.59 13.49 -20.10
C SER A 107 3.35 12.16 -20.22
N ASN A 108 4.31 12.06 -21.14
CA ASN A 108 5.15 10.87 -21.30
C ASN A 108 5.99 10.58 -20.04
N ILE A 109 6.52 11.62 -19.39
CA ILE A 109 7.28 11.47 -18.14
C ILE A 109 6.37 10.99 -17.00
N ILE A 110 5.17 11.58 -16.87
CA ILE A 110 4.17 11.18 -15.87
C ILE A 110 3.78 9.70 -16.06
N TRP A 111 3.67 9.24 -17.31
CA TRP A 111 3.40 7.84 -17.62
C TRP A 111 4.50 6.91 -17.12
N LEU A 112 5.76 7.22 -17.43
CA LEU A 112 6.91 6.43 -16.98
C LEU A 112 6.98 6.35 -15.45
N LEU A 113 6.72 7.47 -14.77
CA LEU A 113 6.67 7.51 -13.30
C LEU A 113 5.50 6.68 -12.74
N SER A 114 4.34 6.71 -13.39
CA SER A 114 3.16 5.92 -12.99
C SER A 114 3.43 4.41 -13.12
N ILE A 115 4.10 3.99 -14.19
CA ILE A 115 4.55 2.59 -14.36
C ILE A 115 5.56 2.21 -13.29
N ALA A 116 6.56 3.05 -13.03
CA ALA A 116 7.55 2.80 -11.99
C ALA A 116 6.90 2.65 -10.61
N LEU A 117 5.90 3.49 -10.31
CA LEU A 117 5.10 3.40 -9.08
C LEU A 117 4.25 2.12 -9.04
N ALA A 118 3.67 1.68 -10.15
CA ALA A 118 2.96 0.40 -10.23
C ALA A 118 3.88 -0.79 -9.95
N ILE A 119 5.10 -0.79 -10.51
CA ILE A 119 6.11 -1.84 -10.27
C ILE A 119 6.52 -1.86 -8.80
N LEU A 120 6.81 -0.69 -8.21
CA LEU A 120 7.09 -0.56 -6.78
C LEU A 120 5.92 -1.12 -5.94
N LEU A 121 4.69 -0.80 -6.33
CA LEU A 121 3.50 -1.24 -5.62
C LEU A 121 3.30 -2.76 -5.72
N ILE A 122 3.60 -3.39 -6.86
CA ILE A 122 3.62 -4.86 -7.01
C ILE A 122 4.64 -5.49 -6.06
N PHE A 123 5.84 -4.90 -5.95
CA PHE A 123 6.86 -5.37 -4.99
C PHE A 123 6.38 -5.23 -3.54
N VAL A 124 5.78 -4.09 -3.19
CA VAL A 124 5.17 -3.85 -1.87
C VAL A 124 4.05 -4.85 -1.59
N TRP A 125 3.19 -5.12 -2.56
CA TRP A 125 2.08 -6.05 -2.46
C TRP A 125 2.56 -7.46 -2.13
N ARG A 126 3.55 -7.95 -2.90
CA ARG A 126 4.20 -9.24 -2.64
C ARG A 126 4.85 -9.27 -1.25
N SER A 127 5.54 -8.20 -0.86
CA SER A 127 6.22 -8.12 0.44
C SER A 127 5.23 -8.11 1.60
N LEU A 128 4.07 -7.47 1.43
CA LEU A 128 2.98 -7.52 2.38
C LEU A 128 2.46 -8.94 2.51
N PHE A 129 2.19 -9.69 1.44
CA PHE A 129 1.76 -11.10 1.56
C PHE A 129 2.67 -11.97 2.46
N TYR A 130 3.97 -11.71 2.48
CA TYR A 130 4.94 -12.40 3.34
C TYR A 130 5.14 -11.75 4.72
N PHE A 131 4.25 -10.84 5.14
CA PHE A 131 4.27 -10.15 6.44
C PHE A 131 5.61 -9.47 6.77
N ARG A 132 6.31 -8.94 5.77
CA ARG A 132 7.60 -8.25 5.96
C ARG A 132 7.42 -6.88 6.62
N LYS A 133 8.21 -6.58 7.65
CA LYS A 133 8.13 -5.32 8.42
C LYS A 133 8.47 -4.07 7.60
N TYR A 134 9.41 -4.18 6.65
CA TYR A 134 9.77 -3.06 5.77
C TYR A 134 8.68 -2.73 4.74
N ALA A 135 7.79 -3.68 4.43
CA ALA A 135 6.76 -3.51 3.40
C ALA A 135 5.82 -2.33 3.68
N PHE A 136 5.49 -2.10 4.96
CA PHE A 136 4.72 -0.93 5.38
C PHE A 136 5.45 0.40 5.11
N ARG A 137 6.77 0.45 5.36
CA ARG A 137 7.57 1.65 5.09
C ARG A 137 7.59 1.94 3.59
N MET A 138 7.80 0.90 2.78
CA MET A 138 7.76 1.02 1.31
C MET A 138 6.39 1.43 0.80
N TYR A 139 5.31 0.91 1.38
CA TYR A 139 3.95 1.33 1.02
C TYR A 139 3.69 2.80 1.35
N THR A 140 4.21 3.29 2.48
CA THR A 140 4.10 4.71 2.86
C THR A 140 4.90 5.58 1.90
N ILE A 141 6.10 5.17 1.50
CA ILE A 141 6.90 5.86 0.48
C ILE A 141 6.15 5.93 -0.84
N TYR A 142 5.54 4.83 -1.28
CA TYR A 142 4.68 4.81 -2.47
C TYR A 142 3.54 5.83 -2.37
N LEU A 143 2.79 5.86 -1.24
CA LEU A 143 1.68 6.80 -1.07
C LEU A 143 2.15 8.26 -1.15
N LEU A 144 3.31 8.58 -0.57
CA LEU A 144 3.89 9.93 -0.62
C LEU A 144 4.38 10.29 -2.02
N ALA A 145 5.03 9.36 -2.73
CA ALA A 145 5.48 9.57 -4.09
C ALA A 145 4.30 9.75 -5.06
N ASN A 146 3.25 8.96 -4.90
CA ASN A 146 2.01 9.08 -5.67
C ASN A 146 1.31 10.42 -5.39
N MET A 147 1.23 10.84 -4.13
CA MET A 147 0.69 12.15 -3.75
C MET A 147 1.49 13.30 -4.38
N PHE A 148 2.82 13.21 -4.40
CA PHE A 148 3.67 14.21 -5.05
C PHE A 148 3.40 14.29 -6.57
N LEU A 149 3.28 13.13 -7.23
CA LEU A 149 2.95 13.07 -8.65
C LEU A 149 1.59 13.73 -8.94
N ILE A 150 0.57 13.46 -8.13
CA ILE A 150 -0.75 14.08 -8.27
C ILE A 150 -0.69 15.60 -8.04
N CYS A 151 0.07 16.07 -7.05
CA CYS A 151 0.28 17.50 -6.83
C CYS A 151 0.97 18.18 -8.03
N PHE A 152 1.90 17.49 -8.68
CA PHE A 152 2.54 18.00 -9.91
C PHE A 152 1.53 18.10 -11.06
N CYS A 153 0.69 17.07 -11.27
CA CYS A 153 -0.40 17.12 -12.25
C CYS A 153 -1.42 18.23 -11.94
N PHE A 154 -1.68 18.49 -10.66
CA PHE A 154 -2.53 19.59 -10.21
C PHE A 154 -1.95 20.95 -10.59
N TYR A 155 -0.66 21.16 -10.32
CA TYR A 155 0.04 22.37 -10.73
C TYR A 155 -0.01 22.58 -12.24
N GLN A 156 0.29 21.53 -13.03
CA GLN A 156 0.24 21.63 -14.50
C GLN A 156 -1.16 22.01 -15.02
N SER A 157 -2.22 21.36 -14.52
CA SER A 157 -3.59 21.66 -14.95
C SER A 157 -4.01 23.11 -14.65
N ALA A 158 -3.47 23.70 -13.58
CA ALA A 158 -3.76 25.08 -13.21
C ALA A 158 -3.06 26.10 -14.13
N VAL A 159 -1.93 25.74 -14.73
CA VAL A 159 -1.12 26.62 -15.60
C VAL A 159 -1.54 26.51 -17.06
N LEU A 160 -1.91 25.32 -17.53
CA LEU A 160 -2.08 25.04 -18.95
C LEU A 160 -3.51 25.29 -19.47
N SER A 161 -4.54 25.06 -18.66
CA SER A 161 -5.93 25.24 -19.09
C SER A 161 -6.44 26.66 -18.81
N ASN A 162 -7.12 27.25 -19.80
CA ASN A 162 -7.91 28.49 -19.63
C ASN A 162 -9.41 28.23 -19.36
N ASP A 163 -9.88 26.99 -19.50
CA ASP A 163 -11.27 26.61 -19.29
C ASP A 163 -11.56 26.41 -17.78
N ASP A 164 -12.50 27.19 -17.25
CA ASP A 164 -12.89 27.18 -15.84
C ASP A 164 -13.56 25.88 -15.41
N LEU A 165 -14.43 25.31 -16.25
CA LEU A 165 -15.14 24.07 -15.95
C LEU A 165 -14.15 22.90 -15.93
N PHE A 166 -13.27 22.83 -16.92
CA PHE A 166 -12.24 21.81 -16.99
C PHE A 166 -11.29 21.87 -15.80
N ARG A 167 -10.83 23.08 -15.42
CA ARG A 167 -10.01 23.28 -14.21
C ARG A 167 -10.72 22.82 -12.95
N LEU A 168 -12.02 23.13 -12.80
CA LEU A 168 -12.79 22.71 -11.63
C LEU A 168 -12.86 21.18 -11.52
N VAL A 169 -13.22 20.49 -12.62
CA VAL A 169 -13.38 19.03 -12.65
C VAL A 169 -12.07 18.34 -12.29
N ILE A 170 -10.95 18.75 -12.92
CA ILE A 170 -9.63 18.17 -12.63
C ILE A 170 -9.22 18.41 -11.18
N ARG A 171 -9.41 19.64 -10.67
CA ARG A 171 -9.01 19.98 -9.29
C ARG A 171 -9.80 19.20 -8.25
N VAL A 172 -11.11 19.00 -8.47
CA VAL A 172 -11.95 18.19 -7.58
C VAL A 172 -11.48 16.73 -7.61
N TYR A 173 -11.29 16.17 -8.81
CA TYR A 173 -10.81 14.80 -8.98
C TYR A 173 -9.45 14.59 -8.28
N GLN A 174 -8.44 15.40 -8.58
CA GLN A 174 -7.11 15.30 -7.98
C GLN A 174 -7.10 15.59 -6.48
N GLY A 175 -7.94 16.52 -6.01
CA GLY A 175 -8.11 16.81 -4.59
C GLY A 175 -8.62 15.60 -3.80
N ILE A 176 -9.54 14.83 -4.38
CA ILE A 176 -10.01 13.56 -3.78
C ILE A 176 -8.85 12.57 -3.64
N TYR A 177 -8.04 12.37 -4.69
CA TYR A 177 -6.89 11.45 -4.62
C TYR A 177 -5.84 11.86 -3.59
N ILE A 178 -5.55 13.15 -3.44
CA ILE A 178 -4.65 13.65 -2.41
C ILE A 178 -5.22 13.35 -1.02
N ALA A 179 -6.50 13.60 -0.81
CA ALA A 179 -7.17 13.30 0.45
C ALA A 179 -7.16 11.80 0.77
N GLU A 180 -7.41 10.94 -0.23
CA GLU A 180 -7.31 9.48 -0.09
C GLU A 180 -5.89 9.05 0.33
N CYS A 181 -4.85 9.58 -0.32
CA CYS A 181 -3.46 9.28 0.04
C CYS A 181 -3.16 9.68 1.48
N LEU A 182 -3.59 10.87 1.91
CA LEU A 182 -3.43 11.36 3.29
C LEU A 182 -4.14 10.47 4.30
N VAL A 183 -5.40 10.13 4.04
CA VAL A 183 -6.19 9.22 4.89
C VAL A 183 -5.50 7.87 4.99
N MET A 184 -5.04 7.31 3.87
CA MET A 184 -4.34 6.03 3.85
C MET A 184 -3.03 6.08 4.65
N VAL A 185 -2.23 7.13 4.52
CA VAL A 185 -1.00 7.31 5.32
C VAL A 185 -1.32 7.34 6.82
N LEU A 186 -2.34 8.09 7.24
CA LEU A 186 -2.72 8.21 8.65
C LEU A 186 -3.26 6.89 9.22
N LEU A 187 -4.18 6.24 8.51
CA LEU A 187 -4.77 4.96 8.91
C LEU A 187 -3.71 3.87 9.00
N ASN A 188 -2.84 3.77 8.00
CA ASN A 188 -1.77 2.78 7.97
C ASN A 188 -0.77 3.03 9.10
N ARG A 189 -0.33 4.27 9.31
CA ARG A 189 0.59 4.62 10.40
C ARG A 189 0.02 4.22 11.76
N ARG A 190 -1.26 4.50 12.02
CA ARG A 190 -1.92 4.12 13.28
C ARG A 190 -2.10 2.60 13.39
N TYR A 191 -2.47 1.93 12.30
CA TYR A 191 -2.73 0.50 12.26
C TYR A 191 -1.45 -0.33 12.49
N PHE A 192 -0.41 -0.09 11.69
CA PHE A 192 0.84 -0.85 11.73
C PHE A 192 1.65 -0.58 13.00
N ARG A 193 1.61 0.64 13.56
CA ARG A 193 2.27 0.95 14.85
C ARG A 193 1.71 0.10 15.99
N ARG A 194 0.40 -0.17 16.01
CA ARG A 194 -0.25 -0.99 17.05
C ARG A 194 -0.03 -2.50 16.86
N ARG A 195 0.36 -2.93 15.65
CA ARG A 195 0.46 -4.34 15.24
C ARG A 195 1.85 -4.72 14.75
N SER A 196 2.87 -3.92 15.05
CA SER A 196 4.24 -4.12 14.56
C SER A 196 4.84 -5.47 14.97
N THR A 197 4.33 -6.08 16.03
CA THR A 197 4.74 -7.39 16.56
C THR A 197 4.28 -8.58 15.70
N PHE A 198 3.37 -8.38 14.74
CA PHE A 198 2.90 -9.44 13.83
C PHE A 198 3.75 -9.56 12.56
N PHE A 199 4.67 -8.62 12.32
CA PHE A 199 5.46 -8.57 11.09
C PHE A 199 6.88 -9.10 11.34
N ILE A 200 7.34 -9.93 10.42
CA ILE A 200 8.64 -10.59 10.46
C ILE A 200 9.70 -9.59 9.95
N TYR A 201 10.90 -9.65 10.52
CA TYR A 201 12.03 -8.79 10.13
C TYR A 201 12.35 -8.89 8.63
#